data_AF-A0A168H197-F1
#
_entry.id   AF-A0A168H197-F1
#
_cell.length_a   1.000
_cell.length_b   1.000
_cell.length_c   1.000
_cell.angle_alpha   90.00
_cell.angle_beta   90.00
_cell.angle_gamma   90.00
#
_symmetry.space_group_name_H-M   'P 1'
#
loop_
_entity.id
_entity.type
_entity.pdbx_description
1 polymer ?
#
loop_
_entity_poly.entity_id
_entity_poly.type
_entity_poly.pdbx_seq_one_letter_code
_entity_poly.pdbx_strand_id
1 'polypeptide(L)'
;MQTATVNHQQQFKSKRQFKIWEKQQKENAAKRLNRALYANQSPFRYAERVYKSRVLSDADAREIVDFSNLSNNTTQVQSNIVQVPLKHDLGTLSNAFSADMSHNKSNYALIMKNVPGLIVIPDAFSPHAQRQLVKHCLRDYAKPPHTSNLDGHYHVSKDGIWPLYEQEKKGSLVPGDANYYVPIKTVPQDENDMYPTAIGDDDNNDAFSVASSMYSDISGKSAPPRAASSPTQMLKKQRWVTLGYQYHWGTKKYNLDDPIPIPSEIADLMKAVVTATEDIGCQDAEVPWKNQYKGADFRPEAGIINFYQLQSTLMGHVDQSEINMEAPLISMSLGHSCIYLIGGNTRDTKPIPLRLNSGDMLVMTAIARRAYHGVPRILENTLPEYMLPESVDDEDWKPFGDYMKTTRINLNIRQVFPK
;
A
#
# COMPACT_ATOMS: atom_id res chain seq x y z
N MET A 1 20.17 26.53 -4.12
CA MET A 1 20.07 27.06 -2.75
C MET A 1 20.20 25.89 -1.77
N GLN A 2 20.85 26.10 -0.63
CA GLN A 2 21.46 25.11 0.28
C GLN A 2 20.71 23.78 0.45
N THR A 3 21.39 22.68 0.13
CA THR A 3 20.98 21.32 0.49
C THR A 3 21.01 21.16 2.01
N ALA A 4 19.86 20.92 2.63
CA ALA A 4 19.79 20.51 4.02
C ALA A 4 20.40 19.10 4.14
N THR A 5 21.65 19.03 4.56
CA THR A 5 22.27 17.78 5.01
C THR A 5 21.52 17.31 6.26
N VAL A 6 20.72 16.25 6.11
CA VAL A 6 20.04 15.59 7.24
C VAL A 6 21.12 15.08 8.18
N ASN A 7 21.27 15.73 9.34
CA ASN A 7 22.27 15.38 10.33
C ASN A 7 21.85 14.11 11.08
N HIS A 8 22.22 12.94 10.55
CA HIS A 8 21.91 11.64 11.15
C HIS A 8 22.43 11.48 12.59
N GLN A 9 23.30 12.36 13.09
CA GLN A 9 23.72 12.32 14.50
C GLN A 9 22.57 12.50 15.50
N GLN A 10 21.49 13.20 15.14
CA GLN A 10 20.34 13.43 16.04
C GLN A 10 19.48 12.17 16.28
N GLN A 11 19.67 11.09 15.50
CA GLN A 11 18.91 9.84 15.64
C GLN A 11 19.54 8.81 16.59
N PHE A 12 20.77 9.01 17.05
CA PHE A 12 21.50 8.02 17.84
C PHE A 12 21.78 8.53 19.25
N LYS A 13 21.53 7.69 20.27
CA LYS A 13 21.69 8.05 21.69
C LYS A 13 23.16 8.22 22.11
N SER A 14 24.13 7.83 21.26
CA SER A 14 25.56 8.03 21.52
C SER A 14 26.43 8.03 20.25
N LYS A 15 27.62 8.66 20.34
CA LYS A 15 28.65 8.62 19.29
C LYS A 15 29.11 7.20 18.95
N ARG A 16 29.07 6.26 19.91
CA ARG A 16 29.41 4.85 19.71
C ARG A 16 28.38 4.13 18.84
N GLN A 17 27.09 4.37 19.08
CA GLN A 17 26.00 3.82 18.25
C GLN A 17 26.08 4.34 16.82
N PHE A 18 26.36 5.63 16.63
CA PHE A 18 26.57 6.21 15.30
C PHE A 18 27.74 5.54 14.56
N LYS A 19 28.90 5.34 15.22
CA LYS A 19 30.06 4.66 14.61
C LYS A 19 29.80 3.19 14.27
N ILE A 20 29.08 2.46 15.12
CA ILE A 20 28.70 1.06 14.86
C ILE A 20 27.75 1.01 13.66
N TRP A 21 26.75 1.89 13.62
CA TRP A 21 25.83 2.01 12.50
C TRP A 21 26.58 2.34 11.20
N GLU A 22 27.47 3.33 11.21
CA GLU A 22 28.27 3.73 10.05
C GLU A 22 29.16 2.58 9.54
N LYS A 23 29.78 1.83 10.46
CA LYS A 23 30.58 0.64 10.12
C LYS A 23 29.74 -0.46 9.49
N GLN A 24 28.58 -0.78 10.08
CA GLN A 24 27.63 -1.74 9.52
C GLN A 24 27.11 -1.29 8.14
N GLN A 25 26.90 0.01 7.91
CA GLN A 25 26.50 0.53 6.61
C GLN A 25 27.62 0.34 5.57
N LYS A 26 28.88 0.63 5.92
CA LYS A 26 30.03 0.43 5.02
C LYS A 26 30.24 -1.04 4.68
N GLU A 27 30.10 -1.93 5.66
CA GLU A 27 30.19 -3.39 5.46
C GLU A 27 29.03 -3.91 4.59
N ASN A 28 27.80 -3.44 4.81
CA ASN A 28 26.65 -3.80 3.99
C ASN A 28 26.77 -3.26 2.55
N ALA A 29 27.30 -2.05 2.36
CA ALA A 29 27.59 -1.50 1.05
C ALA A 29 28.69 -2.29 0.32
N ALA A 30 29.76 -2.67 1.01
CA ALA A 30 30.83 -3.50 0.45
C ALA A 30 30.32 -4.89 0.05
N LYS A 31 29.46 -5.52 0.87
CA LYS A 31 28.78 -6.79 0.53
C LYS A 31 27.84 -6.67 -0.67
N ARG A 32 27.31 -5.48 -0.99
CA ARG A 32 26.46 -5.23 -2.18
C ARG A 32 27.27 -5.12 -3.47
N LEU A 33 28.50 -4.60 -3.40
CA LEU A 33 29.41 -4.46 -4.54
C LEU A 33 29.95 -5.81 -5.05
N ASN A 34 29.94 -6.84 -4.21
CA ASN A 34 30.38 -8.17 -4.61
C ASN A 34 29.27 -8.91 -5.39
N ARG A 35 29.25 -8.67 -6.70
CA ARG A 35 28.25 -9.21 -7.66
C ARG A 35 28.16 -10.74 -7.64
N ALA A 36 29.24 -11.43 -7.24
CA ALA A 36 29.30 -12.89 -7.16
C ALA A 36 28.41 -13.49 -6.05
N LEU A 37 28.09 -12.74 -4.99
CA LEU A 37 27.15 -13.20 -3.94
C LEU A 37 25.68 -13.21 -4.39
N TYR A 38 25.37 -12.64 -5.56
CA TYR A 38 24.00 -12.46 -6.05
C TYR A 38 23.79 -13.01 -7.46
N ALA A 39 24.68 -13.90 -7.93
CA ALA A 39 24.66 -14.46 -9.27
C ALA A 39 23.34 -15.17 -9.65
N ASN A 40 22.49 -15.51 -8.67
CA ASN A 40 21.20 -16.18 -8.86
C ASN A 40 19.95 -15.31 -8.56
N GLN A 41 20.08 -13.98 -8.46
CA GLN A 41 18.94 -13.10 -8.13
C GLN A 41 18.50 -12.27 -9.34
N SER A 42 17.20 -12.28 -9.62
CA SER A 42 16.62 -11.49 -10.71
C SER A 42 16.81 -9.98 -10.46
N PRO A 43 16.93 -9.16 -11.52
CA PRO A 43 16.93 -7.70 -11.45
C PRO A 43 15.84 -7.10 -10.55
N PHE A 44 14.62 -7.65 -10.57
CA PHE A 44 13.55 -7.20 -9.67
C PHE A 44 13.89 -7.45 -8.20
N ARG A 45 14.36 -8.65 -7.84
CA ARG A 45 14.71 -8.99 -6.45
C ARG A 45 15.87 -8.15 -5.93
N TYR A 46 16.83 -7.82 -6.79
CA TYR A 46 17.90 -6.90 -6.45
C TYR A 46 17.35 -5.51 -6.11
N ALA A 47 16.48 -4.96 -6.96
CA ALA A 47 15.85 -3.65 -6.72
C ALA A 47 15.02 -3.62 -5.43
N GLU A 48 14.27 -4.67 -5.11
CA GLU A 48 13.54 -4.76 -3.84
C GLU A 48 14.46 -4.57 -2.63
N ARG A 49 15.62 -5.23 -2.63
CA ARG A 49 16.58 -5.13 -1.52
C ARG A 49 17.22 -3.75 -1.44
N VAL A 50 17.51 -3.13 -2.58
CA VAL A 50 18.03 -1.77 -2.66
C VAL A 50 17.01 -0.80 -2.07
N TYR A 51 15.77 -0.80 -2.57
CA TYR A 51 14.75 0.17 -2.19
C TYR A 51 14.07 -0.11 -0.85
N LYS A 52 14.19 -1.32 -0.30
CA LYS A 52 13.85 -1.63 1.10
C LYS A 52 14.81 -0.95 2.08
N SER A 53 16.04 -0.65 1.66
CA SER A 53 17.05 -0.01 2.49
C SER A 53 16.65 1.39 2.92
N ARG A 54 16.95 1.74 4.17
CA ARG A 54 16.79 3.12 4.67
C ARG A 54 17.84 4.09 4.13
N VAL A 55 19.01 3.54 3.81
CA VAL A 55 20.14 4.25 3.22
C VAL A 55 20.24 3.84 1.76
N LEU A 56 19.91 4.77 0.86
CA LEU A 56 20.08 4.62 -0.58
C LEU A 56 21.38 5.31 -1.00
N SER A 57 22.02 4.79 -2.04
CA SER A 57 23.09 5.55 -2.69
C SER A 57 22.49 6.77 -3.41
N ASP A 58 23.29 7.80 -3.64
CA ASP A 58 22.85 8.97 -4.41
C ASP A 58 22.40 8.59 -5.83
N ALA A 59 23.01 7.55 -6.41
CA ALA A 59 22.62 7.03 -7.72
C ALA A 59 21.23 6.39 -7.66
N ASP A 60 20.99 5.47 -6.71
CA ASP A 60 19.70 4.78 -6.59
C ASP A 60 18.56 5.75 -6.23
N ALA A 61 18.85 6.75 -5.40
CA ALA A 61 17.88 7.76 -5.00
C ALA A 61 17.45 8.65 -6.17
N ARG A 62 18.37 8.97 -7.10
CA ARG A 62 18.11 9.77 -8.31
C ARG A 62 17.34 9.01 -9.40
N GLU A 63 17.25 7.68 -9.30
CA GLU A 63 16.40 6.88 -10.19
C GLU A 63 14.91 6.90 -9.76
N ILE A 64 14.59 7.29 -8.52
CA ILE A 64 13.21 7.35 -8.01
C ILE A 64 12.44 8.44 -8.75
N VAL A 65 11.37 8.04 -9.43
CA VAL A 65 10.47 8.95 -10.14
C VAL A 65 9.56 9.65 -9.13
N ASP A 66 9.62 10.98 -9.10
CA ASP A 66 8.75 11.83 -8.29
C ASP A 66 7.76 12.60 -9.18
N PHE A 67 6.52 12.13 -9.23
CA PHE A 67 5.44 12.77 -9.99
C PHE A 67 4.92 14.07 -9.35
N SER A 68 5.15 14.27 -8.06
CA SER A 68 4.66 15.45 -7.33
C SER A 68 5.46 16.70 -7.61
N ASN A 69 6.75 16.54 -7.95
CA ASN A 69 7.63 17.62 -8.35
C ASN A 69 8.53 17.17 -9.50
N LEU A 70 8.06 17.42 -10.72
CA LEU A 70 8.76 17.02 -11.93
C LEU A 70 10.18 17.58 -11.99
N SER A 71 10.41 18.81 -11.48
CA SER A 71 11.72 19.48 -11.50
C SER A 71 12.79 18.78 -10.64
N ASN A 72 12.39 18.00 -9.64
CA ASN A 72 13.31 17.25 -8.77
C ASN A 72 13.89 16.01 -9.45
N ASN A 73 13.26 15.53 -10.52
CA ASN A 73 13.75 14.37 -11.26
C ASN A 73 15.01 14.72 -12.07
N THR A 74 15.84 13.72 -12.33
CA THR A 74 16.95 13.87 -13.26
C THR A 74 16.44 14.12 -14.68
N THR A 75 17.26 14.74 -15.53
CA THR A 75 16.93 14.97 -16.95
C THR A 75 16.54 13.67 -17.68
N GLN A 76 17.17 12.55 -17.32
CA GLN A 76 16.86 11.24 -17.87
C GLN A 76 15.48 10.72 -17.44
N VAL A 77 15.08 10.95 -16.19
CA VAL A 77 13.75 10.56 -15.71
C VAL A 77 12.69 11.49 -16.32
N GLN A 78 12.93 12.80 -16.35
CA GLN A 78 12.02 13.78 -16.94
C GLN A 78 11.73 13.51 -18.42
N SER A 79 12.73 13.12 -19.21
CA SER A 79 12.54 12.85 -20.64
C SER A 79 11.60 11.67 -20.94
N ASN A 80 11.41 10.78 -19.95
CA ASN A 80 10.50 9.64 -20.00
C ASN A 80 9.08 9.96 -19.53
N ILE A 81 8.88 11.05 -18.77
CA ILE A 81 7.57 11.46 -18.27
C ILE A 81 6.90 12.33 -19.34
N VAL A 82 5.64 12.01 -19.64
CA VAL A 82 4.81 12.82 -20.54
C VAL A 82 3.54 13.19 -19.80
N GLN A 83 3.23 14.49 -19.76
CA GLN A 83 1.94 14.96 -19.27
C GLN A 83 0.93 14.94 -20.41
N VAL A 84 -0.24 14.34 -20.15
CA VAL A 84 -1.33 14.20 -21.10
C VAL A 84 -2.64 14.71 -20.47
N PRO A 85 -3.50 15.40 -21.23
CA PRO A 85 -4.81 15.77 -20.71
C PRO A 85 -5.66 14.52 -20.50
N LEU A 86 -6.46 14.49 -19.44
CA LEU A 86 -7.51 13.50 -19.26
C LEU A 86 -8.62 13.74 -20.28
N LYS A 87 -9.31 12.68 -20.70
CA LYS A 87 -10.45 12.75 -21.62
C LYS A 87 -11.59 13.58 -21.02
N HIS A 88 -11.80 13.41 -19.73
CA HIS A 88 -12.79 14.12 -18.92
C HIS A 88 -12.13 14.59 -17.62
N ASP A 89 -12.52 15.77 -17.15
CA ASP A 89 -12.06 16.29 -15.86
C ASP A 89 -12.67 15.46 -14.72
N LEU A 90 -11.84 14.90 -13.86
CA LEU A 90 -12.26 14.07 -12.74
C LEU A 90 -13.20 14.83 -11.78
N GLY A 91 -12.97 16.13 -11.58
CA GLY A 91 -13.82 16.99 -10.74
C GLY A 91 -15.25 17.13 -11.26
N THR A 92 -15.46 16.94 -12.58
CA THR A 92 -16.80 16.94 -13.17
C THR A 92 -17.49 15.57 -13.07
N LEU A 93 -16.72 14.50 -12.91
CA LEU A 93 -17.22 13.12 -12.84
C LEU A 93 -17.50 12.67 -11.41
N SER A 94 -16.80 13.21 -10.41
CA SER A 94 -17.02 12.87 -9.00
C SER A 94 -16.64 14.01 -8.07
N ASN A 95 -17.50 14.27 -7.09
CA ASN A 95 -17.30 15.28 -6.05
C ASN A 95 -16.15 14.95 -5.08
N ALA A 96 -15.59 13.73 -5.15
CA ALA A 96 -14.42 13.35 -4.36
C ALA A 96 -13.15 14.08 -4.84
N PHE A 97 -13.10 14.47 -6.11
CA PHE A 97 -12.00 15.21 -6.68
C PHE A 97 -12.18 16.71 -6.47
N SER A 98 -11.06 17.42 -6.33
CA SER A 98 -11.11 18.86 -6.11
C SER A 98 -11.53 19.57 -7.39
N ALA A 99 -12.62 20.34 -7.33
CA ALA A 99 -12.98 21.32 -8.36
C ALA A 99 -12.23 22.66 -8.17
N ASP A 100 -11.41 22.78 -7.11
CA ASP A 100 -10.66 23.99 -6.84
C ASP A 100 -9.57 24.19 -7.90
N MET A 101 -9.71 25.26 -8.67
CA MET A 101 -8.80 25.70 -9.72
C MET A 101 -7.38 25.97 -9.22
N SER A 102 -7.18 26.18 -7.90
CA SER A 102 -5.84 26.39 -7.31
C SER A 102 -4.98 25.12 -7.28
N HIS A 103 -5.62 23.95 -7.30
CA HIS A 103 -5.01 22.62 -7.27
C HIS A 103 -5.56 21.72 -8.39
N ASN A 104 -5.61 22.25 -9.62
CA ASN A 104 -6.19 21.56 -10.78
C ASN A 104 -5.29 20.42 -11.29
N LYS A 105 -5.25 19.31 -10.55
CA LYS A 105 -4.64 18.03 -10.96
C LYS A 105 -5.70 17.03 -11.48
N SER A 106 -6.96 17.44 -11.54
CA SER A 106 -8.09 16.62 -11.95
C SER A 106 -8.26 16.53 -13.47
N ASN A 107 -7.51 17.31 -14.25
CA ASN A 107 -7.65 17.42 -15.70
C ASN A 107 -6.47 16.81 -16.51
N TYR A 108 -5.45 16.28 -15.85
CA TYR A 108 -4.30 15.67 -16.52
C TYR A 108 -3.84 14.38 -15.84
N ALA A 109 -3.10 13.57 -16.60
CA ALA A 109 -2.36 12.44 -16.11
C ALA A 109 -0.90 12.52 -16.58
N LEU A 110 -0.04 11.73 -15.95
CA LEU A 110 1.34 11.52 -16.32
C LEU A 110 1.48 10.08 -16.80
N ILE A 111 2.17 9.89 -17.92
CA ILE A 111 2.51 8.57 -18.45
C ILE A 111 4.02 8.45 -18.58
N MET A 112 4.53 7.23 -18.63
CA MET A 112 5.95 6.98 -18.82
C MET A 112 6.22 6.23 -20.13
N LYS A 113 7.12 6.78 -20.96
CA LYS A 113 7.48 6.19 -22.26
C LYS A 113 8.05 4.77 -22.15
N ASN A 114 8.75 4.51 -21.06
CA ASN A 114 9.39 3.23 -20.73
C ASN A 114 8.51 2.31 -19.85
N VAL A 115 7.24 2.68 -19.59
CA VAL A 115 6.25 1.79 -18.96
C VAL A 115 4.92 1.87 -19.73
N PRO A 116 4.84 1.25 -20.92
CA PRO A 116 3.63 1.27 -21.73
C PRO A 116 2.40 0.72 -20.98
N GLY A 117 1.33 1.50 -20.95
CA GLY A 117 0.08 1.15 -20.28
C GLY A 117 -0.05 1.65 -18.83
N LEU A 118 1.00 2.24 -18.25
CA LEU A 118 0.91 2.89 -16.94
C LEU A 118 0.44 4.35 -17.10
N ILE A 119 -0.67 4.67 -16.44
CA ILE A 119 -1.16 6.03 -16.28
C ILE A 119 -1.08 6.38 -14.79
N VAL A 120 -0.54 7.55 -14.49
CA VAL A 120 -0.44 8.10 -13.13
C VAL A 120 -1.29 9.34 -13.05
N ILE A 121 -2.25 9.36 -12.14
CA ILE A 121 -3.01 10.57 -11.81
C ILE A 121 -2.45 11.06 -10.47
N PRO A 122 -1.71 12.18 -10.46
CA PRO A 122 -1.25 12.78 -9.22
C PRO A 122 -2.43 13.20 -8.35
N ASP A 123 -2.24 13.32 -7.05
CA ASP A 123 -3.27 13.71 -6.08
C ASP A 123 -4.30 14.73 -6.61
N ALA A 124 -5.44 14.23 -7.07
CA ALA A 124 -6.57 15.00 -7.60
C ALA A 124 -7.69 15.17 -6.57
N PHE A 125 -7.50 14.62 -5.36
CA PHE A 125 -8.53 14.60 -4.32
C PHE A 125 -8.50 15.89 -3.51
N SER A 126 -9.65 16.25 -2.94
CA SER A 126 -9.63 17.21 -1.84
C SER A 126 -9.06 16.56 -0.57
N PRO A 127 -8.37 17.33 0.31
CA PRO A 127 -7.93 16.83 1.61
C PRO A 127 -9.06 16.18 2.44
N HIS A 128 -10.27 16.74 2.35
CA HIS A 128 -11.44 16.19 3.01
C HIS A 128 -11.83 14.81 2.44
N ALA A 129 -11.87 14.67 1.12
CA ALA A 129 -12.21 13.40 0.47
C ALA A 129 -11.23 12.28 0.84
N GLN A 130 -9.92 12.56 0.87
CA GLN A 130 -8.95 11.56 1.31
C GLN A 130 -9.18 11.12 2.76
N ARG A 131 -9.51 12.05 3.66
CA ARG A 131 -9.87 11.71 5.06
C ARG A 131 -11.13 10.85 5.13
N GLN A 132 -12.18 11.16 4.36
CA GLN A 132 -13.39 10.33 4.32
C GLN A 132 -13.09 8.92 3.81
N LEU A 133 -12.29 8.79 2.75
CA LEU A 133 -11.86 7.48 2.24
C LEU A 133 -11.09 6.67 3.29
N VAL A 134 -10.22 7.31 4.08
CA VAL A 134 -9.56 6.67 5.22
C VAL A 134 -10.59 6.21 6.27
N LYS A 135 -11.57 7.07 6.62
CA LYS A 135 -12.65 6.71 7.56
C LYS A 135 -13.40 5.46 7.07
N HIS A 136 -13.83 5.45 5.81
CA HIS A 136 -14.52 4.31 5.22
C HIS A 136 -13.66 3.04 5.20
N CYS A 137 -12.40 3.12 4.79
CA CYS A 137 -11.50 1.94 4.76
C CYS A 137 -11.34 1.29 6.13
N LEU A 138 -11.22 2.09 7.19
CA LEU A 138 -10.95 1.61 8.54
C LEU A 138 -12.21 1.21 9.31
N ARG A 139 -13.32 1.93 9.09
CA ARG A 139 -14.56 1.77 9.85
C ARG A 139 -15.60 0.96 9.11
N ASP A 140 -15.82 1.22 7.82
CA ASP A 140 -17.01 0.73 7.11
C ASP A 140 -16.69 -0.48 6.27
N TYR A 141 -15.62 -0.41 5.48
CA TYR A 141 -15.21 -1.49 4.58
C TYR A 141 -14.52 -2.64 5.33
N ALA A 142 -14.01 -2.39 6.53
CA ALA A 142 -13.42 -3.42 7.41
C ALA A 142 -14.47 -4.26 8.17
N LYS A 143 -15.76 -4.10 7.88
CA LYS A 143 -16.86 -4.84 8.50
C LYS A 143 -17.41 -5.92 7.55
N PRO A 144 -18.07 -6.96 8.07
CA PRO A 144 -18.91 -7.84 7.26
C PRO A 144 -19.91 -7.04 6.42
N PRO A 145 -20.25 -7.48 5.20
CA PRO A 145 -19.94 -8.79 4.61
C PRO A 145 -18.53 -8.90 4.01
N HIS A 146 -17.71 -7.85 4.06
CA HIS A 146 -16.33 -7.90 3.58
C HIS A 146 -15.45 -8.76 4.51
N THR A 147 -14.46 -9.42 3.92
CA THR A 147 -13.54 -10.30 4.66
C THR A 147 -12.20 -9.60 4.87
N SER A 148 -11.56 -9.84 6.00
CA SER A 148 -10.24 -9.37 6.35
C SER A 148 -9.31 -10.53 6.71
N ASN A 149 -8.01 -10.24 6.83
CA ASN A 149 -7.05 -11.20 7.35
C ASN A 149 -7.29 -11.61 8.82
N LEU A 150 -8.09 -10.86 9.56
CA LEU A 150 -8.37 -11.14 10.97
C LEU A 150 -9.45 -12.22 11.11
N ASP A 151 -10.38 -12.31 10.18
CA ASP A 151 -11.54 -13.22 10.27
C ASP A 151 -11.13 -14.69 10.23
N GLY A 152 -9.99 -15.03 9.65
CA GLY A 152 -9.46 -16.40 9.68
C GLY A 152 -8.92 -16.84 11.05
N HIS A 153 -8.55 -15.90 11.92
CA HIS A 153 -7.82 -16.21 13.16
C HIS A 153 -8.50 -15.72 14.44
N TYR A 154 -9.42 -14.76 14.35
CA TYR A 154 -10.05 -14.10 15.49
C TYR A 154 -11.57 -14.11 15.38
N HIS A 155 -12.26 -14.09 16.51
CA HIS A 155 -13.70 -13.84 16.55
C HIS A 155 -13.95 -12.33 16.51
N VAL A 156 -13.99 -11.77 15.29
CA VAL A 156 -14.26 -10.35 15.06
C VAL A 156 -15.78 -10.09 15.18
N SER A 157 -16.15 -9.01 15.87
CA SER A 157 -17.56 -8.58 15.99
C SER A 157 -18.13 -8.17 14.63
N LYS A 158 -19.46 -8.28 14.47
CA LYS A 158 -20.17 -7.78 13.29
C LYS A 158 -20.00 -6.27 13.08
N ASP A 159 -19.75 -5.52 14.15
CA ASP A 159 -19.49 -4.08 14.10
C ASP A 159 -18.04 -3.74 13.72
N GLY A 160 -17.20 -4.75 13.50
CA GLY A 160 -15.77 -4.63 13.23
C GLY A 160 -14.95 -4.29 14.47
N ILE A 161 -13.68 -3.96 14.24
CA ILE A 161 -12.72 -3.61 15.32
C ILE A 161 -12.76 -2.12 15.66
N TRP A 162 -13.15 -1.27 14.71
CA TRP A 162 -13.05 0.18 14.84
C TRP A 162 -13.81 0.77 16.06
N PRO A 163 -15.06 0.38 16.36
CA PRO A 163 -15.76 0.90 17.53
C PRO A 163 -15.04 0.60 18.85
N LEU A 164 -14.43 -0.59 18.97
CA LEU A 164 -13.65 -0.97 20.15
C LEU A 164 -12.38 -0.12 20.26
N TYR A 165 -11.73 0.18 19.15
CA TYR A 165 -10.57 1.07 19.13
C TYR A 165 -10.92 2.50 19.54
N GLU A 166 -12.03 3.04 19.04
CA GLU A 166 -12.48 4.39 19.45
C GLU A 166 -12.80 4.44 20.95
N GLN A 167 -13.48 3.43 21.49
CA GLN A 167 -13.78 3.35 22.91
C GLN A 167 -12.50 3.24 23.76
N GLU A 168 -11.52 2.46 23.30
CA GLU A 168 -10.20 2.36 23.94
C GLU A 168 -9.48 3.72 23.94
N LYS A 169 -9.53 4.47 22.83
CA LYS A 169 -8.93 5.80 22.72
C LYS A 169 -9.64 6.87 23.54
N LYS A 170 -10.96 6.77 23.67
CA LYS A 170 -11.78 7.66 24.53
C LYS A 170 -11.69 7.29 26.02
N GLY A 171 -11.05 6.16 26.35
CA GLY A 171 -10.91 5.67 27.72
C GLY A 171 -12.19 5.04 28.29
N SER A 172 -13.21 4.83 27.47
CA SER A 172 -14.47 4.19 27.87
C SER A 172 -14.40 2.65 27.87
N LEU A 173 -13.34 2.08 27.29
CA LEU A 173 -13.06 0.65 27.26
C LEU A 173 -11.64 0.43 27.78
N VAL A 174 -11.51 -0.30 28.90
CA VAL A 174 -10.25 -0.44 29.64
C VAL A 174 -9.83 -1.91 29.82
N PRO A 175 -8.52 -2.19 30.02
CA PRO A 175 -8.05 -3.54 30.31
C PRO A 175 -8.75 -4.10 31.57
N GLY A 176 -9.59 -5.11 31.39
CA GLY A 176 -10.40 -5.70 32.45
C GLY A 176 -11.88 -5.82 32.07
N ASP A 177 -12.36 -5.03 31.11
CA ASP A 177 -13.71 -5.16 30.59
C ASP A 177 -13.86 -6.45 29.78
N ALA A 178 -15.03 -7.09 29.90
CA ALA A 178 -15.30 -8.40 29.27
C ALA A 178 -15.08 -8.40 27.74
N ASN A 179 -15.31 -7.26 27.08
CA ASN A 179 -15.22 -7.10 25.64
C ASN A 179 -13.91 -6.42 25.18
N TYR A 180 -12.96 -6.18 26.09
CA TYR A 180 -11.71 -5.47 25.75
C TYR A 180 -10.84 -6.30 24.81
N TYR A 181 -10.69 -7.59 25.08
CA TYR A 181 -9.83 -8.46 24.29
C TYR A 181 -10.60 -9.22 23.23
N VAL A 182 -10.08 -9.20 21.99
CA VAL A 182 -10.63 -10.00 20.90
C VAL A 182 -10.05 -11.42 20.98
N PRO A 183 -10.90 -12.48 21.13
CA PRO A 183 -10.41 -13.84 21.31
C PRO A 183 -9.99 -14.49 19.99
N ILE A 184 -8.94 -15.32 20.06
CA ILE A 184 -8.46 -16.15 18.96
C ILE A 184 -9.41 -17.35 18.75
N LYS A 185 -9.59 -17.77 17.49
CA LYS A 185 -10.32 -19.01 17.15
C LYS A 185 -9.53 -20.23 17.59
N THR A 186 -10.14 -21.14 18.35
CA THR A 186 -9.57 -22.46 18.63
C THR A 186 -9.65 -23.31 17.36
N VAL A 187 -8.50 -23.68 16.79
CA VAL A 187 -8.45 -24.51 15.57
C VAL A 187 -8.84 -25.95 15.92
N PRO A 188 -9.89 -26.55 15.32
CA PRO A 188 -9.99 -28.01 15.24
C PRO A 188 -8.97 -28.51 14.20
N GLN A 189 -8.24 -29.57 14.51
CA GLN A 189 -7.44 -30.31 13.52
C GLN A 189 -8.36 -30.90 12.45
N ASP A 190 -8.60 -30.18 11.36
CA ASP A 190 -9.22 -30.73 10.14
C ASP A 190 -8.37 -30.31 8.94
N GLU A 191 -7.94 -31.31 8.15
CA GLU A 191 -6.93 -31.24 7.08
C GLU A 191 -7.37 -30.46 5.81
N ASN A 192 -8.43 -29.66 5.86
CA ASN A 192 -8.92 -28.83 4.76
C ASN A 192 -8.72 -27.33 5.04
N ASP A 193 -7.52 -26.97 5.47
CA ASP A 193 -7.23 -25.62 5.94
C ASP A 193 -7.18 -24.57 4.81
N MET A 194 -7.91 -23.48 5.05
CA MET A 194 -8.00 -22.23 4.29
C MET A 194 -6.67 -21.44 4.22
N TYR A 195 -5.64 -21.94 4.90
CA TYR A 195 -4.29 -21.38 4.96
C TYR A 195 -3.26 -22.50 4.73
N PRO A 196 -2.33 -22.37 3.76
CA PRO A 196 -1.08 -23.08 3.86
C PRO A 196 -0.40 -22.59 5.15
N THR A 197 -0.10 -23.52 6.03
CA THR A 197 0.96 -23.37 7.03
C THR A 197 2.16 -22.73 6.35
N ALA A 198 2.76 -21.75 7.02
CA ALA A 198 3.90 -20.96 6.55
C ALA A 198 4.78 -21.77 5.59
N ILE A 199 4.94 -21.28 4.35
CA ILE A 199 6.02 -21.72 3.49
C ILE A 199 7.29 -21.51 4.31
N GLY A 200 7.87 -22.62 4.77
CA GLY A 200 9.23 -22.68 5.25
C GLY A 200 10.11 -22.31 4.08
N ASP A 201 10.41 -21.02 3.95
CA ASP A 201 11.60 -20.58 3.25
C ASP A 201 12.78 -20.91 4.18
N ASP A 202 13.32 -22.10 3.95
CA ASP A 202 14.62 -22.57 4.41
C ASP A 202 15.70 -21.62 3.85
N ASP A 203 15.90 -20.50 4.56
CA ASP A 203 17.17 -19.72 4.56
C ASP A 203 17.17 -18.52 5.54
N ASN A 204 16.23 -18.43 6.49
CA ASN A 204 16.27 -17.39 7.54
C ASN A 204 16.85 -17.92 8.86
N ASN A 205 18.08 -18.43 8.80
CA ASN A 205 18.91 -18.53 9.99
C ASN A 205 19.69 -17.22 10.13
N ASP A 206 19.07 -16.23 10.79
CA ASP A 206 19.72 -15.35 11.77
C ASP A 206 18.78 -14.21 12.20
N ALA A 207 18.78 -13.93 13.51
CA ALA A 207 18.27 -12.73 14.18
C ALA A 207 16.84 -12.71 14.81
N PHE A 208 16.18 -13.84 15.02
CA PHE A 208 14.97 -13.88 15.90
C PHE A 208 15.06 -14.79 17.13
N SER A 209 16.15 -15.54 17.31
CA SER A 209 16.27 -16.55 18.39
C SER A 209 16.81 -16.02 19.73
N VAL A 210 17.51 -14.87 19.78
CA VAL A 210 18.29 -14.51 21.00
C VAL A 210 17.56 -13.56 21.97
N ALA A 211 16.31 -13.15 21.68
CA ALA A 211 15.58 -12.22 22.56
C ALA A 211 14.61 -12.89 23.55
N SER A 212 14.44 -14.22 23.50
CA SER A 212 13.40 -14.91 24.28
C SER A 212 13.88 -15.54 25.59
N SER A 213 15.17 -15.54 25.91
CA SER A 213 15.71 -16.29 27.06
C SER A 213 16.18 -15.46 28.26
N MET A 214 15.76 -14.19 28.42
CA MET A 214 16.25 -13.34 29.53
C MET A 214 15.19 -12.64 30.39
N TYR A 215 13.94 -13.09 30.38
CA TYR A 215 12.94 -12.64 31.36
C TYR A 215 12.09 -13.81 31.85
N SER A 216 12.71 -14.72 32.60
CA SER A 216 12.02 -15.54 33.59
C SER A 216 12.47 -15.07 34.97
N ASP A 217 11.55 -14.38 35.65
CA ASP A 217 11.39 -14.23 37.10
C ASP A 217 11.23 -12.77 37.53
N ILE A 218 10.01 -12.45 37.97
CA ILE A 218 9.66 -11.85 39.27
C ILE A 218 8.20 -11.35 39.22
N SER A 219 7.39 -11.85 40.17
CA SER A 219 6.11 -11.31 40.69
C SER A 219 4.80 -11.57 39.90
N GLY A 220 4.05 -12.59 40.34
CA GLY A 220 2.87 -12.42 41.19
C GLY A 220 1.67 -11.58 40.73
N LYS A 221 1.49 -11.30 39.43
CA LYS A 221 0.21 -10.81 38.88
C LYS A 221 -0.22 -11.73 37.75
N SER A 222 -1.48 -12.19 37.78
CA SER A 222 -2.06 -13.04 36.74
C SER A 222 -1.83 -12.40 35.37
N ALA A 223 -0.95 -13.00 34.57
CA ALA A 223 -0.72 -12.59 33.20
C ALA A 223 -2.05 -12.65 32.42
N PRO A 224 -2.32 -11.69 31.52
CA PRO A 224 -3.46 -11.82 30.63
C PRO A 224 -3.34 -13.16 29.86
N PRO A 225 -4.46 -13.84 29.55
CA PRO A 225 -4.41 -15.10 28.84
C PRO A 225 -3.60 -14.91 27.57
N ARG A 226 -2.65 -15.81 27.35
CA ARG A 226 -1.56 -15.77 26.34
C ARG A 226 -2.03 -15.65 24.87
N ALA A 227 -3.32 -15.40 24.62
CA ALA A 227 -4.03 -15.57 23.35
C ALA A 227 -5.10 -14.49 23.06
N ALA A 228 -5.02 -13.30 23.66
CA ALA A 228 -6.01 -12.23 23.48
C ALA A 228 -5.34 -10.90 23.09
N SER A 229 -5.86 -10.19 22.08
CA SER A 229 -5.27 -8.92 21.58
C SER A 229 -6.17 -7.73 21.88
N SER A 230 -5.59 -6.59 22.24
CA SER A 230 -6.35 -5.35 22.45
C SER A 230 -6.84 -4.76 21.12
N PRO A 231 -7.83 -3.84 21.11
CA PRO A 231 -8.34 -3.24 19.88
C PRO A 231 -7.25 -2.52 19.08
N THR A 232 -6.39 -1.74 19.75
CA THR A 232 -5.20 -1.11 19.12
C THR A 232 -4.27 -2.14 18.50
N GLN A 233 -4.03 -3.28 19.15
CA GLN A 233 -3.19 -4.34 18.59
C GLN A 233 -3.86 -5.03 17.40
N MET A 234 -5.19 -5.19 17.42
CA MET A 234 -5.97 -5.76 16.33
C MET A 234 -5.92 -4.91 15.07
N LEU A 235 -6.17 -3.60 15.17
CA LEU A 235 -6.05 -2.71 14.02
C LEU A 235 -4.63 -2.68 13.43
N LYS A 236 -3.59 -2.80 14.27
CA LYS A 236 -2.20 -2.92 13.80
C LYS A 236 -1.89 -4.28 13.16
N LYS A 237 -2.67 -5.32 13.44
CA LYS A 237 -2.60 -6.65 12.81
C LYS A 237 -3.43 -6.75 11.55
N GLN A 238 -4.30 -5.78 11.26
CA GLN A 238 -5.00 -5.69 9.99
C GLN A 238 -3.99 -5.43 8.86
N ARG A 239 -4.12 -6.20 7.79
CA ARG A 239 -3.21 -6.24 6.63
C ARG A 239 -3.97 -6.08 5.34
N TRP A 240 -5.11 -6.73 5.20
CA TRP A 240 -5.95 -6.59 4.02
C TRP A 240 -7.44 -6.75 4.35
N VAL A 241 -8.26 -6.18 3.47
CA VAL A 241 -9.71 -6.38 3.37
C VAL A 241 -10.07 -6.59 1.90
N THR A 242 -10.97 -7.53 1.62
CA THR A 242 -11.49 -7.81 0.27
C THR A 242 -12.91 -7.28 0.10
N LEU A 243 -13.11 -6.50 -0.97
CA LEU A 243 -14.40 -5.96 -1.39
C LEU A 243 -14.86 -6.70 -2.64
N GLY A 244 -16.18 -6.78 -2.86
CA GLY A 244 -16.67 -7.39 -4.08
C GLY A 244 -16.66 -8.91 -4.02
N TYR A 245 -16.34 -9.55 -5.15
CA TYR A 245 -15.99 -10.97 -5.18
C TYR A 245 -14.81 -11.26 -4.25
N GLN A 246 -15.01 -12.21 -3.35
CA GLN A 246 -14.03 -12.54 -2.33
C GLN A 246 -12.89 -13.35 -2.94
N TYR A 247 -11.68 -12.82 -2.84
CA TYR A 247 -10.47 -13.47 -3.35
C TYR A 247 -9.98 -14.54 -2.37
N HIS A 248 -9.85 -15.77 -2.85
CA HIS A 248 -9.36 -16.88 -2.05
C HIS A 248 -7.84 -16.99 -2.20
N TRP A 249 -7.10 -16.72 -1.11
CA TRP A 249 -5.63 -16.67 -1.13
C TRP A 249 -4.96 -18.01 -1.45
N GLY A 250 -5.50 -19.13 -0.94
CA GLY A 250 -4.96 -20.48 -1.21
C GLY A 250 -5.10 -20.92 -2.67
N THR A 251 -6.31 -20.83 -3.23
CA THR A 251 -6.62 -21.22 -4.61
C THR A 251 -6.32 -20.15 -5.66
N LYS A 252 -6.07 -18.89 -5.23
CA LYS A 252 -5.86 -17.71 -6.08
C LYS A 252 -7.00 -17.43 -7.06
N LYS A 253 -8.25 -17.70 -6.63
CA LYS A 253 -9.47 -17.55 -7.43
C LYS A 253 -10.53 -16.77 -6.67
N TYR A 254 -11.50 -16.23 -7.38
CA TYR A 254 -12.67 -15.58 -6.80
C TYR A 254 -13.75 -16.60 -6.43
N ASN A 255 -14.37 -16.43 -5.26
CA ASN A 255 -15.62 -17.12 -4.93
C ASN A 255 -16.76 -16.43 -5.68
N LEU A 256 -17.51 -17.21 -6.46
CA LEU A 256 -18.60 -16.71 -7.31
C LEU A 256 -19.98 -16.88 -6.67
N ASP A 257 -20.08 -17.67 -5.60
CA ASP A 257 -21.37 -18.16 -5.11
C ASP A 257 -22.14 -17.16 -4.24
N ASP A 258 -21.57 -15.99 -3.91
CA ASP A 258 -22.26 -14.91 -3.20
C ASP A 258 -21.66 -13.54 -3.58
N PRO A 259 -22.14 -12.88 -4.65
CA PRO A 259 -21.59 -11.61 -5.09
C PRO A 259 -21.95 -10.50 -4.10
N ILE A 260 -20.96 -10.07 -3.31
CA ILE A 260 -21.06 -8.85 -2.50
C ILE A 260 -20.80 -7.66 -3.44
N PRO A 261 -21.68 -6.66 -3.55
CA PRO A 261 -21.40 -5.49 -4.38
C PRO A 261 -20.26 -4.65 -3.78
N ILE A 262 -19.45 -4.05 -4.65
CA ILE A 262 -18.53 -2.98 -4.23
C ILE A 262 -19.36 -1.79 -3.73
N PRO A 263 -18.99 -1.15 -2.59
CA PRO A 263 -19.67 0.06 -2.12
C PRO A 263 -19.79 1.11 -3.22
N SER A 264 -20.98 1.68 -3.40
CA SER A 264 -21.32 2.55 -4.54
C SER A 264 -20.38 3.76 -4.67
N GLU A 265 -19.99 4.36 -3.56
CA GLU A 265 -19.07 5.50 -3.50
C GLU A 265 -17.72 5.18 -4.17
N ILE A 266 -17.13 4.02 -3.86
CA ILE A 266 -15.89 3.56 -4.49
C ILE A 266 -16.15 3.11 -5.91
N ALA A 267 -17.27 2.43 -6.18
CA ALA A 267 -17.59 1.97 -7.52
C ALA A 267 -17.69 3.14 -8.51
N ASP A 268 -18.40 4.19 -8.13
CA ASP A 268 -18.60 5.39 -8.95
C ASP A 268 -17.30 6.19 -9.10
N LEU A 269 -16.52 6.30 -8.01
CA LEU A 269 -15.18 6.90 -8.06
C LEU A 269 -14.26 6.20 -9.06
N MET A 270 -14.20 4.87 -9.03
CA MET A 270 -13.31 4.10 -9.93
C MET A 270 -13.81 4.12 -11.37
N LYS A 271 -15.13 4.10 -11.59
CA LYS A 271 -15.71 4.32 -12.93
C LYS A 271 -15.35 5.70 -13.48
N ALA A 272 -15.38 6.74 -12.65
CA ALA A 272 -14.96 8.09 -13.05
C ALA A 272 -13.49 8.10 -13.49
N VAL A 273 -12.61 7.43 -12.75
CA VAL A 273 -11.19 7.29 -13.11
C VAL A 273 -10.99 6.58 -14.46
N VAL A 274 -11.69 5.47 -14.70
CA VAL A 274 -11.59 4.75 -15.98
C VAL A 274 -12.14 5.59 -17.13
N THR A 275 -13.26 6.29 -16.91
CA THR A 275 -13.86 7.19 -17.90
C THR A 275 -12.92 8.34 -18.26
N ALA A 276 -12.28 8.96 -17.26
CA ALA A 276 -11.33 10.05 -17.50
C ALA A 276 -10.06 9.60 -18.23
N THR A 277 -9.66 8.34 -18.09
CA THR A 277 -8.43 7.79 -18.68
C THR A 277 -8.64 7.13 -20.04
N GLU A 278 -9.86 7.19 -20.59
CA GLU A 278 -10.15 6.72 -21.95
C GLU A 278 -9.26 7.39 -22.99
N ASP A 279 -8.85 6.64 -24.00
CA ASP A 279 -8.10 7.11 -25.16
C ASP A 279 -6.72 7.71 -24.86
N ILE A 280 -6.25 7.69 -23.61
CA ILE A 280 -4.89 8.06 -23.25
C ILE A 280 -3.90 7.04 -23.82
N GLY A 281 -2.80 7.54 -24.38
CA GLY A 281 -1.76 6.69 -24.94
C GLY A 281 -0.48 7.47 -25.23
N CYS A 282 0.53 6.76 -25.71
CA CYS A 282 1.80 7.35 -26.12
C CYS A 282 2.27 6.66 -27.40
N GLN A 283 2.38 7.43 -28.49
CA GLN A 283 2.96 6.94 -29.74
C GLN A 283 4.49 6.89 -29.68
N ASP A 284 5.09 7.80 -28.91
CA ASP A 284 6.55 7.90 -28.73
C ASP A 284 7.09 7.00 -27.59
N ALA A 285 6.27 6.08 -27.07
CA ALA A 285 6.71 5.09 -26.09
C ALA A 285 7.55 4.00 -26.77
N GLU A 286 8.33 3.24 -25.98
CA GLU A 286 9.12 2.11 -26.49
C GLU A 286 8.25 1.10 -27.25
N VAL A 287 7.02 0.89 -26.75
CA VAL A 287 5.95 0.20 -27.45
C VAL A 287 4.75 1.14 -27.51
N PRO A 288 4.33 1.60 -28.71
CA PRO A 288 3.16 2.45 -28.86
C PRO A 288 1.92 1.79 -28.27
N TRP A 289 1.13 2.55 -27.52
CA TRP A 289 -0.05 2.02 -26.84
C TRP A 289 -1.12 3.09 -26.68
N LYS A 290 -2.37 2.64 -26.52
CA LYS A 290 -3.53 3.48 -26.24
C LYS A 290 -4.51 2.70 -25.38
N ASN A 291 -5.01 3.31 -24.30
CA ASN A 291 -6.07 2.79 -23.48
C ASN A 291 -7.40 2.85 -24.25
N GLN A 292 -7.82 1.71 -24.81
CA GLN A 292 -9.07 1.60 -25.55
C GLN A 292 -10.25 1.18 -24.69
N TYR A 293 -10.01 0.85 -23.41
CA TYR A 293 -11.06 0.38 -22.51
C TYR A 293 -12.03 1.50 -22.17
N LYS A 294 -13.33 1.26 -22.32
CA LYS A 294 -14.38 2.26 -22.11
C LYS A 294 -14.83 2.25 -20.65
N GLY A 295 -14.94 3.44 -20.05
CA GLY A 295 -15.45 3.64 -18.71
C GLY A 295 -16.89 3.13 -18.55
N ALA A 296 -17.70 3.23 -19.60
CA ALA A 296 -19.05 2.67 -19.63
C ALA A 296 -19.08 1.13 -19.53
N ASP A 297 -17.99 0.46 -19.92
CA ASP A 297 -17.87 -1.01 -19.85
C ASP A 297 -17.20 -1.48 -18.55
N PHE A 298 -16.65 -0.55 -17.76
CA PHE A 298 -15.96 -0.89 -16.53
C PHE A 298 -16.94 -1.19 -15.38
N ARG A 299 -16.82 -2.40 -14.83
CA ARG A 299 -17.58 -2.86 -13.67
C ARG A 299 -16.61 -3.13 -12.51
N PRO A 300 -16.62 -2.28 -11.46
CA PRO A 300 -15.92 -2.57 -10.20
C PRO A 300 -16.53 -3.82 -9.56
N GLU A 301 -15.80 -4.93 -9.59
CA GLU A 301 -16.31 -6.24 -9.19
C GLU A 301 -15.50 -6.86 -8.06
N ALA A 302 -14.21 -6.54 -7.97
CA ALA A 302 -13.35 -6.99 -6.90
C ALA A 302 -12.43 -5.85 -6.42
N GLY A 303 -12.17 -5.81 -5.13
CA GLY A 303 -11.29 -4.84 -4.51
C GLY A 303 -10.44 -5.43 -3.40
N ILE A 304 -9.25 -4.86 -3.21
CA ILE A 304 -8.36 -5.19 -2.09
C ILE A 304 -7.89 -3.89 -1.46
N ILE A 305 -8.24 -3.68 -0.19
CA ILE A 305 -7.64 -2.65 0.64
C ILE A 305 -6.45 -3.28 1.37
N ASN A 306 -5.26 -2.72 1.21
CA ASN A 306 -4.06 -3.12 1.91
C ASN A 306 -3.68 -2.06 2.96
N PHE A 307 -3.39 -2.51 4.18
CA PHE A 307 -2.95 -1.70 5.32
C PHE A 307 -1.48 -1.96 5.60
N TYR A 308 -0.63 -1.00 5.27
CA TYR A 308 0.82 -1.09 5.44
C TYR A 308 1.26 -0.30 6.67
N GLN A 309 1.88 -1.00 7.62
CA GLN A 309 2.66 -0.34 8.67
C GLN A 309 4.01 0.11 8.09
N LEU A 310 4.74 0.99 8.78
CA LEU A 310 6.02 1.54 8.28
C LEU A 310 7.08 0.48 7.91
N GLN A 311 7.01 -0.71 8.52
CA GLN A 311 7.93 -1.83 8.24
C GLN A 311 7.37 -2.84 7.23
N SER A 312 6.12 -2.68 6.80
CA SER A 312 5.47 -3.56 5.84
C SER A 312 6.13 -3.44 4.47
N THR A 313 6.17 -4.57 3.76
CA THR A 313 6.66 -4.66 2.39
C THR A 313 5.75 -5.58 1.59
N LEU A 314 5.60 -5.32 0.30
CA LEU A 314 4.95 -6.23 -0.65
C LEU A 314 5.96 -6.66 -1.70
N MET A 315 6.16 -7.98 -1.83
CA MET A 315 7.10 -8.54 -2.78
C MET A 315 6.57 -8.48 -4.22
N GLY A 316 7.48 -8.63 -5.19
CA GLY A 316 7.24 -8.65 -6.62
C GLY A 316 6.25 -9.73 -7.03
N HIS A 317 5.08 -9.31 -7.50
CA HIS A 317 3.99 -10.15 -7.94
C HIS A 317 3.30 -9.55 -9.18
N VAL A 318 2.40 -10.33 -9.77
CA VAL A 318 1.51 -9.91 -10.86
C VAL A 318 0.08 -10.20 -10.43
N ASP A 319 -0.80 -9.24 -10.65
CA ASP A 319 -2.23 -9.40 -10.46
C ASP A 319 -2.86 -10.00 -11.72
N GLN A 320 -3.05 -11.33 -11.72
CA GLN A 320 -3.49 -12.09 -12.90
C GLN A 320 -4.63 -13.06 -12.61
N SER A 321 -5.39 -12.80 -11.54
CA SER A 321 -6.44 -13.69 -11.08
C SER A 321 -7.79 -13.41 -11.75
N GLU A 322 -7.91 -12.26 -12.40
CA GLU A 322 -9.11 -11.84 -13.13
C GLU A 322 -9.19 -12.53 -14.49
N ILE A 323 -10.40 -12.87 -14.93
CA ILE A 323 -10.63 -13.42 -16.27
C ILE A 323 -10.49 -12.29 -17.30
N ASN A 324 -11.04 -11.12 -16.99
CA ASN A 324 -10.90 -9.91 -17.81
C ASN A 324 -9.58 -9.18 -17.51
N MET A 325 -8.54 -9.54 -18.26
CA MET A 325 -7.24 -8.87 -18.21
C MET A 325 -7.14 -7.66 -19.15
N GLU A 326 -8.21 -7.33 -19.89
CA GLU A 326 -8.29 -6.12 -20.71
C GLU A 326 -8.74 -4.91 -19.87
N ALA A 327 -9.56 -5.14 -18.85
CA ALA A 327 -9.99 -4.12 -17.91
C ALA A 327 -8.81 -3.54 -17.11
N PRO A 328 -8.81 -2.21 -16.88
CA PRO A 328 -7.81 -1.57 -16.05
C PRO A 328 -7.83 -2.07 -14.60
N LEU A 329 -6.65 -2.06 -13.98
CA LEU A 329 -6.51 -2.12 -12.54
C LEU A 329 -6.22 -0.72 -12.02
N ILE A 330 -7.01 -0.25 -11.05
CA ILE A 330 -6.83 1.06 -10.43
C ILE A 330 -6.29 0.85 -9.02
N SER A 331 -5.19 1.52 -8.68
CA SER A 331 -4.52 1.49 -7.38
C SER A 331 -4.43 2.89 -6.81
N MET A 332 -5.10 3.16 -5.70
CA MET A 332 -5.11 4.46 -5.03
C MET A 332 -4.27 4.41 -3.75
N SER A 333 -3.50 5.45 -3.48
CA SER A 333 -2.65 5.56 -2.28
C SER A 333 -3.22 6.58 -1.28
N LEU A 334 -3.23 6.26 0.02
CA LEU A 334 -3.64 7.17 1.09
C LEU A 334 -2.64 7.11 2.25
N GLY A 335 -2.26 8.27 2.79
CA GLY A 335 -1.36 8.38 3.94
C GLY A 335 0.12 8.50 3.56
N HIS A 336 0.98 7.76 4.26
CA HIS A 336 2.42 7.79 4.03
C HIS A 336 2.80 7.46 2.58
N SER A 337 3.80 8.17 2.06
CA SER A 337 4.40 7.86 0.76
C SER A 337 5.04 6.46 0.76
N CYS A 338 5.15 5.83 -0.39
CA CYS A 338 5.91 4.59 -0.57
C CYS A 338 6.84 4.65 -1.78
N ILE A 339 7.84 3.76 -1.78
CA ILE A 339 8.51 3.37 -3.02
C ILE A 339 7.76 2.18 -3.59
N TYR A 340 7.25 2.35 -4.80
CA TYR A 340 6.60 1.32 -5.60
C TYR A 340 7.53 0.93 -6.74
N LEU A 341 7.71 -0.35 -6.98
CA LEU A 341 8.52 -0.87 -8.09
C LEU A 341 7.59 -1.37 -9.18
N ILE A 342 7.78 -0.92 -10.42
CA ILE A 342 7.10 -1.47 -11.60
C ILE A 342 8.11 -2.00 -12.60
N GLY A 343 8.02 -3.30 -12.90
CA GLY A 343 8.86 -4.00 -13.87
C GLY A 343 8.13 -4.28 -15.18
N GLY A 344 8.63 -5.28 -15.90
CA GLY A 344 7.99 -5.82 -17.09
C GLY A 344 7.20 -7.11 -16.78
N ASN A 345 6.92 -7.90 -17.81
CA ASN A 345 6.18 -9.15 -17.69
C ASN A 345 7.00 -10.29 -17.06
N THR A 346 8.29 -10.08 -16.80
CA THR A 346 9.18 -11.03 -16.11
C THR A 346 9.89 -10.34 -14.95
N ARG A 347 10.42 -11.13 -14.01
CA ARG A 347 11.25 -10.63 -12.91
C ARG A 347 12.66 -10.20 -13.35
N ASP A 348 12.98 -10.42 -14.63
CA ASP A 348 14.29 -10.11 -15.23
C ASP A 348 14.35 -8.72 -15.84
N THR A 349 13.20 -8.06 -16.03
CA THR A 349 13.17 -6.63 -16.33
C THR A 349 13.54 -5.84 -15.08
N LYS A 350 14.56 -4.97 -15.17
CA LYS A 350 14.90 -4.03 -14.07
C LYS A 350 13.67 -3.15 -13.82
N PRO A 351 13.12 -3.13 -12.59
CA PRO A 351 11.96 -2.30 -12.31
C PRO A 351 12.33 -0.83 -12.17
N ILE A 352 11.37 0.04 -12.49
CA ILE A 352 11.47 1.47 -12.29
C ILE A 352 10.85 1.82 -10.93
N PRO A 353 11.60 2.50 -10.05
CA PRO A 353 11.11 2.93 -8.75
C PRO A 353 10.30 4.22 -8.87
N LEU A 354 9.07 4.18 -8.36
CA LEU A 354 8.13 5.31 -8.31
C LEU A 354 7.93 5.71 -6.85
N ARG A 355 7.97 7.01 -6.56
CA ARG A 355 7.43 7.54 -5.31
C ARG A 355 5.95 7.80 -5.49
N LEU A 356 5.12 7.09 -4.72
CA LEU A 356 3.68 7.35 -4.64
C LEU A 356 3.39 8.07 -3.33
N ASN A 357 2.68 9.19 -3.40
CA ASN A 357 2.24 9.98 -2.27
C ASN A 357 0.75 9.74 -1.98
N SER A 358 0.24 10.33 -0.90
CA SER A 358 -1.20 10.32 -0.62
C SER A 358 -1.98 10.98 -1.75
N GLY A 359 -3.07 10.35 -2.17
CA GLY A 359 -3.92 10.80 -3.27
C GLY A 359 -3.48 10.34 -4.66
N ASP A 360 -2.24 9.90 -4.84
CA ASP A 360 -1.77 9.41 -6.14
C ASP A 360 -2.51 8.12 -6.53
N MET A 361 -2.93 8.05 -7.79
CA MET A 361 -3.54 6.86 -8.39
C MET A 361 -2.70 6.33 -9.54
N LEU A 362 -2.55 5.01 -9.58
CA LEU A 362 -2.03 4.28 -10.73
C LEU A 362 -3.20 3.59 -11.45
N VAL A 363 -3.25 3.73 -12.77
CA VAL A 363 -4.16 2.98 -13.64
C VAL A 363 -3.30 2.13 -14.56
N MET A 364 -3.31 0.81 -14.31
CA MET A 364 -2.53 -0.16 -15.06
C MET A 364 -3.41 -0.75 -16.17
N THR A 365 -3.06 -0.43 -17.41
CA THR A 365 -3.73 -0.88 -18.64
C THR A 365 -2.75 -1.62 -19.54
N ALA A 366 -3.24 -2.22 -20.62
CA ALA A 366 -2.41 -2.81 -21.67
C ALA A 366 -1.27 -3.70 -21.12
N ILE A 367 -0.02 -3.43 -21.49
CA ILE A 367 1.16 -4.22 -21.06
C ILE A 367 1.38 -4.09 -19.55
N ALA A 368 1.23 -2.88 -18.99
CA ALA A 368 1.38 -2.64 -17.56
C ALA A 368 0.41 -3.45 -16.69
N ARG A 369 -0.76 -3.87 -17.22
CA ARG A 369 -1.72 -4.73 -16.49
C ARG A 369 -1.13 -6.07 -16.07
N ARG A 370 -0.06 -6.53 -16.75
CA ARG A 370 0.66 -7.78 -16.48
C ARG A 370 2.08 -7.54 -15.94
N ALA A 371 2.41 -6.31 -15.56
CA ALA A 371 3.72 -5.98 -15.04
C ALA A 371 3.94 -6.54 -13.63
N TYR A 372 5.13 -7.09 -13.40
CA TYR A 372 5.61 -7.37 -12.05
C TYR A 372 5.71 -6.07 -11.27
N HIS A 373 5.18 -6.06 -10.06
CA HIS A 373 5.24 -4.89 -9.20
C HIS A 373 5.27 -5.24 -7.72
N GLY A 374 5.68 -4.28 -6.90
CA GLY A 374 5.83 -4.47 -5.46
C GLY A 374 6.05 -3.17 -4.72
N VAL A 375 6.01 -3.24 -3.39
CA VAL A 375 6.19 -2.10 -2.48
C VAL A 375 7.29 -2.45 -1.49
N PRO A 376 8.57 -2.22 -1.82
CA PRO A 376 9.68 -2.57 -0.95
C PRO A 376 9.76 -1.71 0.32
N ARG A 377 9.14 -0.52 0.34
CA ARG A 377 9.29 0.41 1.47
C ARG A 377 8.16 1.43 1.58
N ILE A 378 7.68 1.62 2.81
CA ILE A 378 6.90 2.78 3.23
C ILE A 378 7.85 3.84 3.80
N LEU A 379 7.66 5.11 3.42
CA LEU A 379 8.53 6.21 3.82
C LEU A 379 8.00 6.83 5.12
N GLU A 380 8.79 6.77 6.20
CA GLU A 380 8.43 7.43 7.45
C GLU A 380 8.40 8.95 7.31
N ASN A 381 7.63 9.63 8.17
CA ASN A 381 7.56 11.10 8.24
C ASN A 381 7.10 11.78 6.94
N THR A 382 6.27 11.10 6.15
CA THR A 382 5.69 11.59 4.89
C THR A 382 4.17 11.70 4.91
N LEU A 383 3.54 11.53 6.08
CA LEU A 383 2.09 11.70 6.20
C LEU A 383 1.75 13.17 5.90
N PRO A 384 0.78 13.46 5.00
CA PRO A 384 0.39 14.83 4.73
C PRO A 384 -0.15 15.54 5.97
N GLU A 385 0.12 16.85 6.07
CA GLU A 385 -0.28 17.65 7.24
C GLU A 385 -1.78 17.60 7.48
N TYR A 386 -2.60 17.65 6.43
CA TYR A 386 -4.06 17.56 6.53
C TYR A 386 -4.60 16.19 6.98
N MET A 387 -3.73 15.19 7.21
CA MET A 387 -4.06 13.91 7.81
C MET A 387 -3.55 13.77 9.25
N LEU A 388 -2.71 14.70 9.73
CA LEU A 388 -2.27 14.69 11.13
C LEU A 388 -3.46 15.01 12.05
N PRO A 389 -3.62 14.29 13.17
CA PRO A 389 -4.73 14.53 14.09
C PRO A 389 -4.63 15.89 14.79
N GLU A 390 -3.43 16.48 14.91
CA GLU A 390 -3.22 17.80 15.50
C GLU A 390 -3.55 18.95 14.53
N SER A 391 -3.55 18.68 13.23
CA SER A 391 -3.69 19.70 12.17
C SER A 391 -5.14 19.88 11.69
N VAL A 392 -6.07 19.06 12.17
CA VAL A 392 -7.48 19.10 11.78
C VAL A 392 -8.34 19.34 13.02
N ASP A 393 -9.11 20.42 13.00
CA ASP A 393 -10.10 20.74 14.03
C ASP A 393 -11.37 19.88 13.85
N ASP A 394 -11.21 18.56 14.00
CA ASP A 394 -12.28 17.55 13.93
C ASP A 394 -11.98 16.46 14.95
N GLU A 395 -12.70 16.44 16.08
CA GLU A 395 -12.57 15.41 17.12
C GLU A 395 -12.88 14.01 16.60
N ASP A 396 -13.75 13.88 15.59
CA ASP A 396 -14.04 12.60 14.95
C ASP A 396 -12.86 12.10 14.12
N TRP A 397 -12.02 12.99 13.59
CA TRP A 397 -10.82 12.61 12.82
C TRP A 397 -9.67 12.10 13.70
N LYS A 398 -9.53 12.59 14.94
CA LYS A 398 -8.33 12.33 15.75
C LYS A 398 -7.95 10.84 15.89
N PRO A 399 -8.87 9.90 16.17
CA PRO A 399 -8.52 8.48 16.24
C PRO A 399 -7.99 7.91 14.91
N PHE A 400 -8.52 8.39 13.78
CA PHE A 400 -8.06 8.04 12.43
C PHE A 400 -6.69 8.63 12.14
N GLY A 401 -6.50 9.92 12.42
CA GLY A 401 -5.20 10.58 12.28
C GLY A 401 -4.11 9.89 13.10
N ASP A 402 -4.42 9.49 14.34
CA ASP A 402 -3.49 8.74 15.21
C ASP A 402 -3.08 7.39 14.60
N TYR A 403 -4.02 6.68 13.98
CA TYR A 403 -3.70 5.44 13.28
C TYR A 403 -2.84 5.69 12.02
N MET A 404 -3.16 6.74 11.28
CA MET A 404 -2.47 7.11 10.03
C MET A 404 -1.02 7.58 10.24
N LYS A 405 -0.64 8.07 11.44
CA LYS A 405 0.76 8.41 11.80
C LYS A 405 1.79 7.31 11.54
N THR A 406 1.34 6.06 11.41
CA THR A 406 2.21 4.90 11.18
C THR A 406 1.75 4.02 10.04
N THR A 407 0.74 4.46 9.27
CA THR A 407 0.06 3.61 8.31
C THR A 407 -0.05 4.26 6.93
N ARG A 408 0.11 3.45 5.89
CA ARG A 408 -0.32 3.74 4.52
C ARG A 408 -1.46 2.79 4.17
N ILE A 409 -2.50 3.31 3.54
CA ILE A 409 -3.61 2.52 2.99
C ILE A 409 -3.49 2.53 1.46
N ASN A 410 -3.81 1.40 0.84
CA ASN A 410 -3.87 1.28 -0.62
C ASN A 410 -5.14 0.55 -1.01
N LEU A 411 -5.92 1.12 -1.91
CA LEU A 411 -7.13 0.52 -2.43
C LEU A 411 -6.91 0.13 -3.89
N ASN A 412 -7.05 -1.16 -4.19
CA ASN A 412 -7.01 -1.68 -5.56
C ASN A 412 -8.41 -2.09 -5.98
N ILE A 413 -8.86 -1.71 -7.17
CA ILE A 413 -10.16 -2.07 -7.73
C ILE A 413 -9.99 -2.62 -9.14
N ARG A 414 -10.76 -3.68 -9.43
CA ARG A 414 -10.62 -4.50 -10.62
C ARG A 414 -12.00 -4.94 -11.13
N GLN A 415 -12.05 -5.28 -12.41
CA GLN A 415 -13.15 -6.03 -13.02
C GLN A 415 -12.70 -7.48 -13.19
N VAL A 416 -13.54 -8.43 -12.79
CA VAL A 416 -13.20 -9.85 -12.81
C VAL A 416 -13.64 -10.48 -14.13
N PHE A 417 -14.83 -10.14 -14.61
CA PHE A 417 -15.48 -10.78 -15.76
C PHE A 417 -15.51 -9.91 -17.02
N PRO A 418 -15.45 -10.52 -18.22
CA PRO A 418 -15.79 -9.81 -19.45
C PRO A 418 -17.23 -9.29 -19.42
N LYS A 419 -17.53 -8.29 -20.26
CA LYS A 419 -18.83 -7.61 -20.30
C LYS A 419 -20.01 -8.54 -20.57
#